data_AF-A0A2P4URK6-F1
#
_entry.id   AF-A0A2P4URK6-F1
#
_cell.length_a   1.000
_cell.length_b   1.000
_cell.length_c   1.000
_cell.angle_alpha   90.00
_cell.angle_beta   90.00
_cell.angle_gamma   90.00
#
_symmetry.space_group_name_H-M   'P 1'
#
loop_
_entity.id
_entity.type
_entity.pdbx_description
1 polymer ?
#
loop_
_entity_poly.entity_id
_entity_poly.type
_entity_poly.pdbx_seq_one_letter_code
_entity_poly.pdbx_strand_id
1 'polypeptide(L)'
;MFRDGVPVALIDFDLARPTTRLYDVVTAARHWAPLADPADRDTVLYDADAGWRLRLFCDAYGLGRDDRRNVLPLARARFERSYAAMRRRAERLGGGWARMWDGGAGERIRRAQDWLDLHWEDLDAHLA
;
A
#
# COMPACT_ATOMS: atom_id res chain seq x y z
N MET A 1 13.88 6.05 -10.13
CA MET A 1 14.60 5.94 -11.42
C MET A 1 15.47 4.70 -11.39
N PHE A 2 15.55 3.98 -12.51
CA PHE A 2 16.37 2.77 -12.64
C PHE A 2 17.46 2.97 -13.68
N ARG A 3 18.63 2.37 -13.45
CA ARG A 3 19.72 2.25 -14.43
C ARG A 3 20.15 0.79 -14.44
N ASP A 4 20.09 0.14 -15.60
CA ASP A 4 20.43 -1.28 -15.77
C ASP A 4 19.71 -2.21 -14.78
N GLY A 5 18.43 -1.93 -14.51
CA GLY A 5 17.61 -2.70 -13.57
C GLY A 5 17.85 -2.37 -12.08
N VAL A 6 18.79 -1.47 -11.76
CA VAL A 6 19.13 -1.09 -10.39
C VAL A 6 18.46 0.25 -10.02
N PRO A 7 17.78 0.36 -8.86
CA PRO A 7 17.24 1.63 -8.41
C PRO A 7 18.37 2.60 -8.02
N VAL A 8 18.42 3.78 -8.65
CA VAL A 8 19.48 4.79 -8.42
C VAL A 8 18.96 6.11 -7.84
N ALA A 9 17.64 6.31 -7.84
CA ALA A 9 17.02 7.47 -7.21
C ALA A 9 15.55 7.20 -6.85
N LEU A 10 15.11 7.78 -5.75
CA LEU A 10 13.70 7.95 -5.40
C LEU A 10 13.25 9.37 -5.79
N ILE A 11 11.98 9.54 -6.12
CA ILE A 11 11.36 10.81 -6.48
C ILE A 11 10.01 10.92 -5.76
N ASP A 12 9.27 12.02 -5.97
CA ASP A 12 7.94 12.24 -5.38
C ASP A 12 7.98 12.36 -3.84
N PHE A 13 8.75 13.33 -3.36
CA PHE A 13 8.91 13.64 -1.93
C PHE A 13 7.88 14.65 -1.40
N ASP A 14 6.86 15.01 -2.19
CA ASP A 14 5.86 16.03 -1.82
C ASP A 14 5.05 15.67 -0.55
N LEU A 15 5.02 14.38 -0.21
CA LEU A 15 4.35 13.85 0.97
C LEU A 15 5.31 13.38 2.08
N ALA A 16 6.62 13.58 1.92
CA ALA A 16 7.62 13.17 2.89
C ALA A 16 7.43 13.91 4.22
N ARG A 17 7.49 13.16 5.32
CA ARG A 17 7.32 13.69 6.68
C ARG A 17 7.88 12.69 7.70
N PRO A 18 8.17 13.11 8.94
CA PRO A 18 8.48 12.17 10.01
C PRO A 18 7.39 11.09 10.15
N THR A 19 7.80 9.83 10.08
CA THR A 19 6.91 8.67 10.22
C THR A 19 7.68 7.47 10.77
N THR A 20 6.98 6.36 11.03
CA THR A 20 7.64 5.13 11.48
C THR A 20 8.16 4.36 10.27
N ARG A 21 9.32 3.70 10.45
CA ARG A 21 9.90 2.81 9.44
C ARG A 21 8.87 1.80 8.90
N LEU A 22 8.07 1.21 9.77
CA LEU A 22 7.06 0.22 9.40
C LEU A 22 5.95 0.82 8.52
N TYR A 23 5.61 2.11 8.69
CA TYR A 23 4.64 2.79 7.85
C TYR A 23 5.13 2.90 6.41
N ASP A 24 6.42 3.19 6.20
CA ASP A 24 7.02 3.22 4.86
C ASP A 24 7.08 1.82 4.23
N VAL A 25 7.41 0.79 5.01
CA VAL A 25 7.40 -0.61 4.57
C VAL A 25 6.02 -1.03 4.09
N VAL A 26 4.98 -0.81 4.90
CA VAL A 26 3.59 -1.10 4.52
C VAL A 26 3.17 -0.25 3.33
N THR A 27 3.67 0.98 3.24
CA THR A 27 3.37 1.86 2.12
C THR A 27 3.88 1.30 0.81
N ALA A 28 5.13 0.86 0.78
CA ALA A 28 5.78 0.25 -0.38
C ALA A 28 5.21 -1.15 -0.69
N ALA A 29 5.01 -1.98 0.33
CA ALA A 29 4.46 -3.32 0.19
C ALA A 29 3.07 -3.31 -0.46
N ARG A 30 2.23 -2.31 -0.19
CA ARG A 30 0.94 -2.16 -0.89
C ARG A 30 1.09 -2.21 -2.42
N HIS A 31 2.15 -1.57 -2.96
CA HIS A 31 2.35 -1.47 -4.40
C HIS A 31 3.08 -2.68 -4.98
N TRP A 32 4.02 -3.28 -4.23
CA TRP A 32 4.80 -4.40 -4.73
C TRP A 32 4.24 -5.78 -4.37
N ALA A 33 3.53 -5.93 -3.27
CA ALA A 33 2.81 -7.14 -2.84
C ALA A 33 1.30 -7.08 -3.14
N PRO A 34 0.93 -6.40 -4.24
CA PRO A 34 -0.35 -5.70 -4.47
C PRO A 34 -1.45 -5.93 -3.42
N LEU A 35 -1.41 -5.19 -2.31
CA LEU A 35 -2.47 -5.22 -1.29
C LEU A 35 -3.69 -4.43 -1.79
N ALA A 36 -4.39 -5.02 -2.74
CA ALA A 36 -5.53 -4.47 -3.46
C ALA A 36 -6.34 -5.58 -4.11
N ASP A 37 -7.60 -5.30 -4.37
CA ASP A 37 -8.47 -6.13 -5.20
C ASP A 37 -7.85 -6.34 -6.60
N PRO A 38 -7.85 -7.58 -7.16
CA PRO A 38 -7.35 -7.85 -8.50
C PRO A 38 -7.87 -6.91 -9.59
N ALA A 39 -9.11 -6.43 -9.49
CA ALA A 39 -9.70 -5.49 -10.45
C ALA A 39 -9.00 -4.11 -10.47
N ASP A 40 -8.28 -3.75 -9.40
CA ASP A 40 -7.57 -2.48 -9.25
C ASP A 40 -6.03 -2.64 -9.39
N ARG A 41 -5.53 -3.84 -9.71
CA ARG A 41 -4.09 -4.11 -9.91
C ARG A 41 -3.65 -3.76 -11.32
N ASP A 42 -2.36 -3.45 -11.46
CA ASP A 42 -1.73 -3.43 -12.79
C ASP A 42 -1.83 -4.83 -13.42
N THR A 43 -1.99 -4.88 -14.74
CA THR A 43 -1.98 -6.11 -15.54
C THR A 43 -0.85 -7.08 -15.19
N VAL A 44 0.37 -6.59 -14.93
CA VAL A 44 1.52 -7.44 -14.58
C VAL A 44 1.44 -8.04 -13.17
N LEU A 45 0.53 -7.52 -12.35
CA LEU A 45 0.31 -7.92 -10.96
C LEU A 45 -1.08 -8.54 -10.74
N TYR A 46 -1.88 -8.73 -11.80
CA TYR A 46 -3.25 -9.22 -11.70
C TYR A 46 -3.33 -10.56 -10.94
N ASP A 47 -2.60 -11.56 -11.43
CA ASP A 47 -2.52 -12.92 -10.84
C ASP A 47 -1.44 -13.05 -9.75
N ALA A 48 -0.92 -11.94 -9.23
CA ALA A 48 0.14 -12.00 -8.23
C ALA A 48 -0.37 -12.59 -6.91
N ASP A 49 0.41 -13.53 -6.36
CA ASP A 49 0.26 -14.00 -4.99
C ASP A 49 0.68 -12.89 -4.02
N ALA A 50 -0.30 -12.22 -3.43
CA ALA A 50 -0.06 -11.10 -2.52
C ALA A 50 0.60 -11.55 -1.21
N GLY A 51 0.22 -12.71 -0.67
CA GLY A 51 0.76 -13.24 0.59
C GLY A 51 2.24 -13.60 0.46
N TRP A 52 2.60 -14.36 -0.57
CA TRP A 52 4.00 -14.71 -0.85
C TRP A 52 4.85 -13.46 -1.11
N ARG A 53 4.36 -12.51 -1.91
CA ARG A 53 5.10 -11.27 -2.19
C ARG A 53 5.23 -10.38 -0.96
N LEU A 54 4.22 -10.36 -0.09
CA LEU A 54 4.27 -9.61 1.17
C LEU A 54 5.35 -10.20 2.09
N ARG A 55 5.39 -11.53 2.22
CA ARG A 55 6.45 -12.23 2.95
C ARG A 55 7.83 -11.93 2.37
N LEU A 56 8.00 -12.09 1.06
CA LEU A 56 9.27 -11.81 0.38
C LEU A 56 9.72 -10.36 0.63
N PHE A 57 8.80 -9.40 0.57
CA PHE A 57 9.12 -8.00 0.85
C PHE A 57 9.58 -7.79 2.29
N CYS A 58 8.86 -8.37 3.27
CA CYS A 58 9.23 -8.30 4.68
C CYS A 58 10.58 -8.96 4.96
N ASP A 59 10.87 -10.10 4.32
CA ASP A 59 12.16 -10.80 4.42
C ASP A 59 13.29 -9.94 3.83
N ALA A 60 13.13 -9.42 2.61
CA ALA A 60 14.14 -8.59 1.94
C ALA A 60 14.42 -7.27 2.68
N TYR A 61 13.40 -6.71 3.35
CA TYR A 61 13.57 -5.51 4.19
C TYR A 61 14.19 -5.81 5.56
N GLY A 62 14.25 -7.08 5.97
CA GLY A 62 14.78 -7.49 7.27
C GLY A 62 13.82 -7.25 8.44
N LEU A 63 12.50 -7.35 8.22
CA LEU A 63 11.53 -7.27 9.32
C LEU A 63 11.60 -8.53 10.20
N GLY A 64 11.74 -8.32 11.51
CA GLY A 64 11.65 -9.38 12.50
C GLY A 64 10.21 -9.86 12.72
N ARG A 65 10.04 -10.94 13.50
CA ARG A 65 8.74 -11.53 13.79
C ARG A 65 7.76 -10.55 14.45
N ASP A 66 8.25 -9.74 15.38
CA ASP A 66 7.39 -8.80 16.12
C ASP A 66 6.94 -7.62 15.24
N ASP A 67 7.78 -7.16 14.31
CA ASP A 67 7.39 -6.15 13.32
C ASP A 67 6.31 -6.68 12.37
N ARG A 68 6.43 -7.94 11.93
CA ARG A 68 5.50 -8.57 10.98
C ARG A 68 4.07 -8.66 11.51
N ARG A 69 3.90 -8.93 12.81
CA ARG A 69 2.58 -8.92 13.46
C ARG A 69 1.85 -7.58 13.34
N ASN A 70 2.58 -6.50 13.11
CA ASN A 70 2.03 -5.15 12.98
C ASN A 70 1.81 -4.72 11.52
N VAL A 71 2.19 -5.54 10.53
CA VAL A 71 2.08 -5.19 9.10
C VAL A 71 0.61 -5.03 8.67
N LEU A 72 -0.24 -6.04 8.89
CA LEU A 72 -1.65 -5.97 8.47
C LEU A 72 -2.46 -4.94 9.26
N PRO A 73 -2.33 -4.84 10.61
CA PRO A 73 -2.98 -3.77 11.37
C PRO A 73 -2.60 -2.38 10.86
N LEU A 74 -1.32 -2.16 10.54
CA LEU A 74 -0.87 -0.88 10.03
C LEU A 74 -1.30 -0.65 8.57
N ALA A 75 -1.42 -1.70 7.75
CA ALA A 75 -1.98 -1.61 6.40
C ALA A 75 -3.44 -1.12 6.43
N ARG A 76 -4.27 -1.71 7.29
CA ARG A 76 -5.66 -1.25 7.52
C ARG A 76 -5.69 0.23 7.93
N ALA A 77 -4.93 0.60 8.96
CA ALA A 77 -4.86 1.98 9.43
C ALA A 77 -4.34 2.95 8.34
N ARG A 78 -3.42 2.50 7.48
CA ARG A 78 -2.93 3.28 6.34
C ARG A 78 -4.03 3.50 5.31
N PHE A 79 -4.87 2.51 5.00
CA PHE A 79 -5.98 2.69 4.06
C PHE A 79 -7.00 3.71 4.57
N GLU A 80 -7.40 3.61 5.84
CA GLU A 80 -8.30 4.56 6.48
C GLU A 80 -7.76 5.99 6.42
N ARG A 81 -6.47 6.18 6.78
CA ARG A 81 -5.80 7.48 6.71
C ARG A 81 -5.70 7.98 5.28
N SER A 82 -5.42 7.11 4.31
CA SER A 82 -5.31 7.47 2.90
C SER A 82 -6.65 7.95 2.34
N TYR A 83 -7.74 7.25 2.67
CA TYR A 83 -9.10 7.65 2.28
C TYR A 83 -9.45 9.03 2.84
N ALA A 84 -9.30 9.22 4.16
CA ALA A 84 -9.61 10.48 4.81
C ALA A 84 -8.72 11.63 4.30
N ALA A 85 -7.46 11.33 3.98
CA ALA A 85 -6.51 12.28 3.42
C ALA A 85 -6.84 12.70 1.99
N MET A 86 -7.26 11.75 1.15
CA MET A 86 -7.67 12.02 -0.23
C MET A 86 -8.95 12.87 -0.25
N ARG A 87 -9.97 12.47 0.53
CA ARG A 87 -11.24 13.21 0.64
C ARG A 87 -11.03 14.66 1.01
N ARG A 88 -10.30 14.90 2.10
CA ARG A 88 -10.02 16.24 2.60
C ARG A 88 -9.24 17.09 1.59
N ARG A 89 -8.30 16.49 0.85
CA ARG A 89 -7.54 17.22 -0.17
C ARG A 89 -8.41 17.57 -1.38
N ALA A 90 -9.28 16.66 -1.81
CA ALA A 90 -10.25 16.94 -2.85
C ALA A 90 -11.16 18.11 -2.47
N GLU A 91 -11.73 18.07 -1.25
CA GLU A 91 -12.63 19.11 -0.73
C GLU A 91 -11.94 20.47 -0.56
N ARG A 92 -10.68 20.50 -0.09
CA ARG A 92 -10.01 21.76 0.32
C ARG A 92 -9.05 22.33 -0.71
N LEU A 93 -8.38 21.48 -1.48
CA LEU A 93 -7.36 21.89 -2.44
C LEU A 93 -7.89 21.86 -3.88
N GLY A 94 -8.96 21.09 -4.14
CA GLY A 94 -9.54 20.97 -5.47
C GLY A 94 -8.56 20.45 -6.52
N GLY A 95 -8.70 20.92 -7.76
CA GLY A 95 -7.75 20.66 -8.83
C GLY A 95 -7.52 19.17 -9.09
N GLY A 96 -6.24 18.76 -9.12
CA GLY A 96 -5.88 17.35 -9.33
C GLY A 96 -6.42 16.41 -8.26
N TRP A 97 -6.55 16.87 -7.02
CA TRP A 97 -7.11 16.07 -5.92
C TRP A 97 -8.60 15.80 -6.12
N ALA A 98 -9.37 16.81 -6.52
CA ALA A 98 -10.78 16.65 -6.86
C ALA A 98 -10.96 15.69 -8.05
N ARG A 99 -10.18 15.88 -9.13
CA ARG A 99 -10.23 14.97 -10.30
C ARG A 99 -9.91 13.52 -9.94
N MET A 100 -8.91 13.27 -9.09
CA MET A 100 -8.60 11.91 -8.63
C MET A 100 -9.74 11.31 -7.79
N TRP A 101 -10.34 12.13 -6.92
CA TRP A 101 -11.46 11.71 -6.09
C TRP A 101 -12.67 11.35 -6.94
N ASP A 102 -13.10 12.23 -7.83
CA ASP A 102 -14.22 12.00 -8.76
C ASP A 102 -13.92 10.82 -9.72
N GLY A 103 -12.64 10.59 -10.02
CA GLY A 103 -12.14 9.44 -10.79
C GLY A 103 -12.02 8.13 -10.00
N GLY A 104 -12.66 8.03 -8.82
CA GLY A 104 -12.81 6.77 -8.10
C GLY A 104 -11.69 6.46 -7.09
N ALA A 105 -10.83 7.42 -6.73
CA ALA A 105 -9.71 7.14 -5.82
C ALA A 105 -10.17 6.69 -4.43
N GLY A 106 -11.29 7.24 -3.92
CA GLY A 106 -11.85 6.85 -2.63
C GLY A 106 -12.35 5.41 -2.64
N GLU A 107 -13.07 5.03 -3.68
CA GLU A 107 -13.65 3.71 -3.93
C GLU A 107 -12.55 2.66 -4.05
N ARG A 108 -11.48 2.93 -4.80
CA ARG A 108 -10.32 2.03 -4.89
C ARG A 108 -9.63 1.83 -3.55
N ILE A 109 -9.52 2.87 -2.71
CA ILE A 109 -8.95 2.73 -1.37
C ILE A 109 -9.86 1.87 -0.48
N ARG A 110 -11.18 2.03 -0.56
CA ARG A 110 -12.13 1.20 0.19
C ARG A 110 -12.12 -0.24 -0.27
N ARG A 111 -12.13 -0.49 -1.58
CA ARG A 111 -12.02 -1.85 -2.13
C ARG A 111 -10.74 -2.55 -1.71
N ALA A 112 -9.61 -1.82 -1.67
CA ALA A 112 -8.36 -2.37 -1.13
C ALA A 112 -8.44 -2.70 0.37
N GLN A 113 -9.18 -1.90 1.16
CA GLN A 113 -9.45 -2.19 2.57
C GLN A 113 -10.34 -3.44 2.71
N ASP A 114 -11.44 -3.53 1.95
CA ASP A 114 -12.35 -4.68 1.98
C ASP A 114 -11.63 -5.96 1.53
N TRP A 115 -10.79 -5.86 0.50
CA TRP A 115 -9.94 -6.97 0.05
C TRP A 115 -8.92 -7.39 1.13
N LEU A 116 -8.25 -6.43 1.78
CA LEU A 116 -7.33 -6.74 2.89
C LEU A 116 -8.05 -7.49 4.01
N ASP A 117 -9.26 -7.05 4.37
CA ASP A 117 -10.04 -7.63 5.45
C ASP A 117 -10.55 -9.03 5.08
N LEU A 118 -10.98 -9.24 3.84
CA LEU A 118 -11.40 -10.55 3.32
C LEU A 118 -10.25 -11.57 3.30
N HIS A 119 -9.03 -11.12 2.97
CA HIS A 119 -7.85 -11.98 2.85
C HIS A 119 -6.96 -11.96 4.10
N TRP A 120 -7.46 -11.44 5.22
CA TRP A 120 -6.65 -11.23 6.42
C TRP A 120 -5.93 -12.50 6.90
N GLU A 121 -6.66 -13.61 7.06
CA GLU A 121 -6.11 -14.85 7.60
C GLU A 121 -5.02 -15.46 6.69
N ASP A 122 -5.25 -15.43 5.38
CA ASP A 122 -4.28 -15.91 4.38
C ASP A 122 -3.00 -15.05 4.39
N LEU A 123 -3.15 -13.73 4.41
CA LEU A 123 -2.01 -12.82 4.50
C LEU A 123 -1.24 -12.97 5.82
N ASP A 124 -1.95 -13.15 6.94
CA ASP A 124 -1.33 -13.30 8.26
C ASP A 124 -0.54 -14.62 8.36
N ALA A 125 -1.04 -15.69 7.76
CA ALA A 125 -0.34 -16.98 7.71
C ALA A 125 1.04 -16.89 7.03
N HIS A 126 1.22 -15.99 6.06
CA HIS A 126 2.51 -15.75 5.40
C HIS A 126 3.50 -14.95 6.28
N LEU A 127 2.97 -14.18 7.23
CA LEU A 127 3.74 -13.27 8.10
C LEU A 127 4.19 -13.90 9.43
N ALA A 128 3.67 -15.09 9.75
CA ALA A 128 3.94 -15.85 10.98
C ALA A 128 5.41 -16.30 11.16
#